data_AF-A0A2P5DVF6-F1
#
_entry.id   AF-A0A2P5DVF6-F1
#
_cell.length_a   1.000
_cell.length_b   1.000
_cell.length_c   1.000
_cell.angle_alpha   90.00
_cell.angle_beta   90.00
_cell.angle_gamma   90.00
#
_symmetry.space_group_name_H-M   'P 1'
#
loop_
_entity.id
_entity.type
_entity.pdbx_description
1 polymer ?
#
loop_
_entity_poly.entity_id
_entity_poly.type
_entity_poly.pdbx_seq_one_letter_code
_entity_poly.pdbx_strand_id
1 'polypeptide(L)'
;MEVKARAPGKIILFGEHTVVHGSTAVAASINLYTYVTLRFPIPADNDDTLKLQLKDLALEFSWPIARVKEALSELGIPNPAIPTSCSIEAMKSIAALVEEQNIPEAKIFLASGVSAFLWLYASIQGYKSIVFYCA
;
A
#
# COMPACT_ATOMS: atom_id res chain seq x y z
N MET A 1 -3.65 -3.90 19.37
CA MET A 1 -4.09 -5.14 18.66
C MET A 1 -3.16 -5.36 17.47
N GLU A 2 -2.87 -6.60 17.10
CA GLU A 2 -1.97 -6.92 15.98
C GLU A 2 -2.65 -7.91 15.02
N VAL A 3 -2.48 -7.71 13.71
CA VAL A 3 -2.95 -8.59 12.64
C VAL A 3 -1.76 -8.96 11.75
N LYS A 4 -1.61 -10.25 11.42
CA LYS A 4 -0.56 -10.73 10.52
C LYS A 4 -1.18 -11.33 9.26
N ALA A 5 -0.56 -11.05 8.12
CA ALA A 5 -0.92 -11.63 6.83
C ALA A 5 0.35 -12.00 6.05
N ARG A 6 0.21 -12.90 5.09
CA ARG A 6 1.28 -13.24 4.14
C ARG A 6 0.71 -13.51 2.76
N ALA A 7 1.46 -13.20 1.71
CA ALA A 7 1.11 -13.48 0.33
C ALA A 7 2.26 -14.26 -0.35
N PRO A 8 1.98 -15.35 -1.09
CA PRO A 8 3.00 -16.10 -1.80
C PRO A 8 3.44 -15.36 -3.08
N GLY A 9 4.69 -15.55 -3.48
CA GLY A 9 5.16 -15.23 -4.82
C GLY A 9 4.53 -16.14 -5.88
N LYS A 10 4.73 -15.78 -7.15
CA LYS A 10 4.28 -16.59 -8.29
C LYS A 10 5.42 -17.02 -9.20
N ILE A 11 5.22 -18.12 -9.92
CA ILE A 11 6.01 -18.55 -11.07
C ILE A 11 5.07 -18.80 -12.26
N ILE A 12 5.54 -18.56 -13.48
CA ILE A 12 4.83 -18.95 -14.71
C ILE A 12 5.33 -20.34 -15.11
N LEU A 13 4.45 -21.34 -15.12
CA LEU A 13 4.76 -22.71 -15.54
C LEU A 13 4.73 -22.87 -17.06
N PHE A 14 3.82 -22.14 -17.72
CA PHE A 14 3.65 -22.18 -19.17
C PHE A 14 3.09 -20.87 -19.71
N GLY A 15 3.52 -20.49 -20.91
CA GLY A 15 2.94 -19.39 -21.68
C GLY A 15 3.53 -18.01 -21.40
N GLU A 16 4.76 -17.91 -20.88
CA GLU A 16 5.43 -16.65 -20.57
C GLU A 16 5.45 -15.67 -21.76
N HIS A 17 5.78 -16.17 -22.95
CA HIS A 17 5.85 -15.37 -24.17
C HIS A 17 4.56 -15.37 -25.00
N THR A 18 3.65 -16.32 -24.80
CA THR A 18 2.44 -16.44 -25.62
C THR A 18 1.24 -15.72 -25.02
N VAL A 19 1.23 -15.48 -23.70
CA VAL A 19 0.13 -14.78 -23.01
C VAL A 19 -0.06 -13.34 -23.49
N VAL A 20 1.04 -12.67 -23.85
CA VAL A 20 1.00 -11.30 -24.39
C VAL A 20 0.32 -11.23 -25.77
N HIS A 21 0.12 -12.37 -26.43
CA HIS A 21 -0.59 -12.51 -27.70
C HIS A 21 -1.99 -13.14 -27.53
N GLY A 22 -2.55 -13.15 -26.32
CA GLY A 22 -3.90 -13.64 -26.04
C GLY A 22 -4.01 -15.15 -25.81
N SER A 23 -2.89 -15.88 -25.74
CA SER A 23 -2.91 -17.29 -25.38
C SER A 23 -3.09 -17.50 -23.87
N THR A 24 -3.57 -18.69 -23.49
CA THR A 24 -3.66 -19.08 -22.07
C THR A 24 -2.26 -19.35 -21.50
N ALA A 25 -2.03 -18.90 -20.27
CA ALA A 25 -0.85 -19.22 -19.48
C ALA A 25 -1.24 -19.89 -18.16
N VAL A 26 -0.30 -20.66 -17.61
CA VAL A 26 -0.45 -21.31 -16.31
C VAL A 26 0.58 -20.73 -15.36
N ALA A 27 0.13 -20.22 -14.22
CA ALA A 27 0.99 -19.76 -13.13
C ALA A 27 0.69 -20.55 -11.86
N ALA A 28 1.70 -20.71 -11.01
CA ALA A 28 1.57 -21.35 -9.71
C ALA A 28 2.12 -20.44 -8.62
N SER A 29 1.59 -20.57 -7.40
CA SER A 29 2.22 -19.98 -6.22
C SER A 29 3.47 -20.78 -5.85
N ILE A 30 4.45 -20.10 -5.27
CA ILE A 30 5.66 -20.72 -4.74
C ILE A 30 5.74 -20.52 -3.23
N ASN A 31 6.50 -21.37 -2.56
CA ASN A 31 6.72 -21.33 -1.10
C ASN A 31 7.70 -20.20 -0.69
N LEU A 32 7.59 -19.03 -1.31
CA LEU A 32 8.29 -17.79 -0.96
C LEU A 32 7.21 -16.75 -0.66
N TYR A 33 7.29 -16.08 0.50
CA TYR A 33 6.22 -15.22 0.98
C TYR A 33 6.73 -13.84 1.33
N THR A 34 5.88 -12.85 1.09
CA THR A 34 5.95 -11.52 1.72
C THR A 34 5.04 -11.53 2.94
N TYR A 35 5.51 -11.00 4.05
CA TYR A 35 4.81 -10.91 5.32
C TYR A 35 4.47 -9.47 5.66
N VAL A 36 3.26 -9.26 6.16
CA VAL A 36 2.83 -7.96 6.68
C VAL A 36 2.29 -8.14 8.08
N THR A 37 2.73 -7.29 8.99
CA THR A 37 2.17 -7.14 10.34
C THR A 37 1.56 -5.75 10.47
N LEU A 38 0.28 -5.67 10.78
CA LEU A 38 -0.42 -4.43 11.13
C LEU A 38 -0.51 -4.34 12.64
N ARG A 39 -0.09 -3.21 13.21
CA ARG A 39 -0.29 -2.87 14.62
C ARG A 39 -1.18 -1.66 14.76
N PHE A 40 -2.25 -1.82 15.52
CA PHE A 40 -3.08 -0.71 15.98
C PHE A 40 -2.44 -0.12 17.25
N PRO A 41 -2.23 1.21 17.29
CA PRO A 41 -1.62 1.89 18.42
C PRO A 41 -2.43 1.68 19.70
N ILE A 42 -1.72 1.69 20.82
CA ILE A 42 -2.30 1.58 22.16
C ILE A 42 -2.59 3.02 22.63
N PRO A 43 -3.57 3.29 23.51
CA PRO A 43 -3.87 4.66 23.96
C PRO A 43 -2.69 5.46 24.55
N ALA A 44 -1.58 4.80 24.90
CA ALA A 44 -0.34 5.45 25.34
C ALA A 44 0.53 5.97 24.17
N ASP A 45 0.35 5.43 22.96
CA ASP A 45 0.98 5.92 21.73
C ASP A 45 0.18 7.14 21.25
N ASN A 46 0.60 8.34 21.67
CA ASN A 46 -0.02 9.61 21.27
C ASN A 46 0.34 10.02 19.83
N ASP A 47 0.52 9.04 18.94
CA ASP A 47 1.07 9.24 17.59
C ASP A 47 -0.06 9.04 16.56
N ASP A 48 -0.67 10.14 16.11
CA ASP A 48 -1.73 10.15 15.09
C ASP A 48 -1.12 10.09 13.68
N THR A 49 -0.35 9.03 13.42
CA THR A 49 0.43 8.85 12.21
C THR A 49 0.23 7.47 11.57
N LEU A 50 0.17 7.45 10.24
CA LEU A 50 0.26 6.23 9.44
C LEU A 50 1.73 5.95 9.19
N LYS A 51 2.22 4.77 9.57
CA LYS A 51 3.60 4.35 9.32
C LYS A 51 3.66 3.11 8.45
N LEU A 52 4.53 3.12 7.44
CA LEU A 52 4.83 1.98 6.58
C LEU A 52 6.34 1.70 6.63
N GLN A 53 6.71 0.56 7.22
CA GLN A 53 8.09 0.08 7.29
C GLN A 53 8.31 -1.05 6.29
N LEU A 54 9.18 -0.82 5.30
CA LEU A 54 9.63 -1.81 4.33
C LEU A 54 11.02 -2.33 4.76
N LYS A 55 11.04 -3.36 5.61
CA LYS A 55 12.26 -3.80 6.32
C LYS A 55 13.35 -4.28 5.39
N ASP A 56 13.00 -5.11 4.41
CA ASP A 56 13.97 -5.66 3.44
C ASP A 56 14.59 -4.57 2.56
N LEU A 57 13.90 -3.42 2.43
CA LEU A 57 14.38 -2.26 1.69
C LEU A 57 15.03 -1.20 2.60
N ALA A 58 15.03 -1.41 3.91
CA ALA A 58 15.45 -0.44 4.92
C ALA A 58 14.83 0.95 4.70
N LEU A 59 13.52 1.00 4.43
CA LEU A 59 12.76 2.23 4.23
C LEU A 59 11.62 2.35 5.23
N GLU A 60 11.35 3.57 5.65
CA GLU A 60 10.21 3.92 6.48
C GLU A 60 9.52 5.16 5.89
N PHE A 61 8.20 5.11 5.83
CA PHE A 61 7.36 6.22 5.45
C PHE A 61 6.39 6.55 6.58
N SER A 62 6.14 7.84 6.78
CA SER A 62 5.26 8.32 7.84
C SER A 62 4.44 9.50 7.37
N TRP A 63 3.12 9.43 7.57
CA TRP A 63 2.20 10.51 7.24
C TRP A 63 1.30 10.85 8.44
N PRO A 64 1.14 12.13 8.79
CA PRO A 64 0.08 12.54 9.71
C PRO A 64 -1.29 12.16 9.16
N ILE A 65 -2.16 11.57 9.99
CA ILE A 65 -3.50 11.15 9.55
C ILE A 65 -4.31 12.34 9.05
N ALA A 66 -4.20 13.49 9.70
CA ALA A 66 -4.83 14.74 9.28
C ALA A 66 -4.44 15.14 7.85
N ARG A 67 -3.17 14.97 7.47
CA ARG A 67 -2.66 15.30 6.12
C ARG A 67 -3.19 14.35 5.06
N VAL A 68 -3.19 13.05 5.34
CA VAL A 68 -3.79 12.04 4.44
C VAL A 68 -5.28 12.29 4.25
N LYS A 69 -5.98 12.63 5.34
CA LYS A 69 -7.40 12.94 5.31
C LYS A 69 -7.68 14.20 4.51
N GLU A 70 -6.93 15.29 4.71
CA GLU A 70 -7.06 16.53 3.94
C GLU A 70 -6.91 16.27 2.43
N ALA A 71 -5.85 15.57 2.04
CA ALA A 71 -5.55 15.29 0.63
C ALA A 71 -6.62 14.43 -0.09
N LEU A 72 -7.36 13.60 0.67
CA LEU A 72 -8.31 12.63 0.12
C LEU A 72 -9.79 12.92 0.44
N SER A 73 -10.10 13.81 1.40
CA SER A 73 -11.48 14.06 1.84
C SER A 73 -12.33 14.80 0.80
N GLU A 74 -11.72 15.64 -0.04
CA GLU A 74 -12.45 16.36 -1.11
C GLU A 74 -13.00 15.42 -2.20
N LEU A 75 -12.56 14.16 -2.21
CA LEU A 75 -12.85 13.18 -3.26
C LEU A 75 -13.95 12.18 -2.86
N GLY A 76 -14.57 12.41 -1.69
CA GLY A 76 -15.52 11.51 -1.06
C GLY A 76 -14.81 10.48 -0.19
N ILE A 77 -15.32 10.27 1.04
CA ILE A 77 -14.81 9.21 1.91
C ILE A 77 -15.04 7.89 1.17
N PRO A 78 -13.99 7.11 0.84
CA PRO A 78 -14.21 5.81 0.26
C PRO A 78 -14.91 4.98 1.33
N ASN A 79 -16.18 4.66 1.10
CA ASN A 79 -16.94 3.82 2.00
C ASN A 79 -16.26 2.43 2.00
N PRO A 80 -15.77 1.91 3.14
CA PRO A 80 -15.10 0.62 3.18
C PRO A 80 -15.97 -0.54 2.67
N ALA A 81 -17.29 -0.36 2.64
CA ALA A 81 -18.25 -1.34 2.13
C ALA A 81 -18.39 -1.34 0.59
N ILE A 82 -17.90 -0.32 -0.12
CA ILE A 82 -18.09 -0.17 -1.56
C ILE A 82 -16.72 0.03 -2.24
N PRO A 83 -16.22 -0.96 -2.99
CA PRO A 83 -15.02 -0.81 -3.79
C PRO A 83 -15.18 0.38 -4.75
N THR A 84 -14.34 1.40 -4.57
CA THR A 84 -14.38 2.62 -5.36
C THR A 84 -13.12 2.71 -6.21
N SER A 85 -13.26 3.08 -7.48
CA SER A 85 -12.12 3.33 -8.36
C SER A 85 -11.36 4.58 -7.91
N CYS A 86 -10.03 4.55 -7.95
CA CYS A 86 -9.22 5.73 -7.69
C CYS A 86 -9.36 6.72 -8.86
N SER A 87 -9.87 7.93 -8.59
CA SER A 87 -9.98 8.97 -9.62
C SER A 87 -8.60 9.54 -9.98
N ILE A 88 -8.54 10.28 -11.09
CA ILE A 88 -7.28 10.92 -11.53
C ILE A 88 -6.84 11.98 -10.50
N GLU A 89 -7.79 12.70 -9.92
CA GLU A 89 -7.56 13.70 -8.88
C GLU A 89 -7.03 13.04 -7.61
N ALA A 90 -7.60 11.89 -7.20
CA ALA A 90 -7.10 11.10 -6.07
C ALA A 90 -5.65 10.66 -6.29
N MET A 91 -5.35 10.13 -7.49
CA MET A 91 -3.99 9.72 -7.81
C MET A 91 -3.01 10.89 -7.76
N LYS A 92 -3.40 12.09 -8.20
CA LYS A 92 -2.55 13.30 -8.09
C LYS A 92 -2.30 13.70 -6.64
N SER A 93 -3.33 13.71 -5.79
CA SER A 93 -3.18 14.00 -4.36
C SER A 93 -2.28 12.98 -3.67
N ILE A 94 -2.44 11.69 -4.00
CA ILE A 94 -1.58 10.62 -3.46
C ILE A 94 -0.15 10.77 -3.94
N ALA A 95 0.07 11.07 -5.23
CA ALA A 95 1.41 11.29 -5.76
C ALA A 95 2.14 12.40 -5.01
N ALA A 96 1.46 13.52 -4.71
CA ALA A 96 2.01 14.60 -3.90
C ALA A 96 2.43 14.12 -2.50
N LEU A 97 1.58 13.33 -1.81
CA LEU A 97 1.92 12.75 -0.50
C LEU A 97 3.13 11.80 -0.55
N VAL A 98 3.33 11.11 -1.67
CA VAL A 98 4.46 10.19 -1.86
C VAL A 98 5.75 10.97 -2.17
N GLU A 99 5.66 12.03 -2.97
CA GLU A 99 6.78 12.93 -3.28
C GLU A 99 7.32 13.61 -2.01
N GLU A 100 6.44 14.00 -1.07
CA GLU A 100 6.80 14.56 0.23
C GLU A 100 7.77 13.66 1.05
N GLN A 101 7.79 12.34 0.79
CA GLN A 101 8.64 11.38 1.50
C GLN A 101 10.08 11.29 0.97
N ASN A 102 10.45 12.04 -0.08
CA ASN A 102 11.80 12.08 -0.65
C ASN A 102 12.40 10.69 -0.95
N ILE A 103 11.63 9.83 -1.64
CA ILE A 103 12.08 8.49 -2.02
C ILE A 103 13.39 8.60 -2.83
N PRO A 104 14.45 7.85 -2.49
CA PRO A 104 15.70 7.86 -3.24
C PRO A 104 15.47 7.54 -4.73
N GLU A 105 16.15 8.25 -5.63
CA GLU A 105 15.99 8.07 -7.09
C GLU A 105 16.19 6.62 -7.54
N ALA A 106 17.17 5.92 -6.94
CA ALA A 106 17.42 4.49 -7.17
C ALA A 106 16.24 3.56 -6.80
N LYS A 107 15.26 4.07 -6.05
CA LYS A 107 14.08 3.34 -5.56
C LYS A 107 12.76 3.98 -6.02
N ILE A 108 12.79 4.85 -7.03
CA ILE A 108 11.61 5.56 -7.55
C ILE A 108 10.49 4.62 -8.02
N PHE A 109 10.85 3.39 -8.42
CA PHE A 109 9.90 2.34 -8.78
C PHE A 109 8.91 1.97 -7.66
N LEU A 110 9.24 2.29 -6.40
CA LEU A 110 8.35 2.05 -5.24
C LEU A 110 7.18 3.03 -5.18
N ALA A 111 7.28 4.20 -5.83
CA ALA A 111 6.28 5.26 -5.72
C ALA A 111 4.88 4.75 -6.08
N SER A 112 4.74 3.96 -7.14
CA SER A 112 3.45 3.37 -7.55
C SER A 112 2.89 2.40 -6.51
N GLY A 113 3.75 1.60 -5.87
CA GLY A 113 3.38 0.68 -4.80
C GLY A 113 2.93 1.41 -3.53
N VAL A 114 3.64 2.46 -3.13
CA VAL A 114 3.28 3.29 -1.98
C VAL A 114 1.97 4.06 -2.26
N SER A 115 1.77 4.54 -3.48
CA SER A 115 0.53 5.19 -3.89
C SER A 115 -0.67 4.24 -3.79
N ALA A 116 -0.54 3.02 -4.33
CA ALA A 116 -1.58 2.00 -4.22
C ALA A 116 -1.87 1.64 -2.75
N PHE A 117 -0.83 1.56 -1.92
CA PHE A 117 -0.97 1.35 -0.48
C PHE A 117 -1.80 2.44 0.18
N LEU A 118 -1.50 3.73 -0.05
CA LEU A 118 -2.24 4.85 0.55
C LEU A 118 -3.72 4.83 0.17
N TRP A 119 -4.03 4.56 -1.10
CA TRP A 119 -5.42 4.44 -1.56
C TRP A 119 -6.18 3.32 -0.85
N LEU A 120 -5.57 2.12 -0.80
CA LEU A 120 -6.19 0.96 -0.17
C LEU A 120 -6.33 1.14 1.35
N TYR A 121 -5.32 1.73 2.00
CA TYR A 121 -5.38 2.08 3.41
C TYR A 121 -6.55 3.03 3.69
N ALA A 122 -6.66 4.14 2.95
CA ALA A 122 -7.74 5.10 3.15
C ALA A 122 -9.11 4.45 2.92
N SER A 123 -9.22 3.62 1.88
CA SER A 123 -10.47 2.96 1.51
C SER A 123 -10.92 1.87 2.47
N ILE A 124 -9.97 1.10 3.03
CA ILE A 124 -10.31 -0.07 3.87
C ILE A 124 -10.33 0.32 5.35
N GLN A 125 -9.37 1.10 5.81
CA GLN A 125 -9.18 1.40 7.24
C GLN A 125 -9.83 2.72 7.68
N GLY A 126 -10.11 3.64 6.75
CA GLY A 126 -10.85 4.87 7.04
C GLY A 126 -10.08 5.86 7.92
N TYR A 127 -8.82 6.14 7.60
CA TYR A 127 -7.98 7.15 8.27
C TYR A 127 -7.71 6.89 9.76
N LYS A 128 -7.31 5.65 10.11
CA LYS A 128 -6.91 5.28 11.47
C LYS A 128 -5.39 5.24 11.60
N SER A 129 -4.84 5.76 12.70
CA SER A 129 -3.42 5.57 13.03
C SER A 129 -3.10 4.07 13.11
N ILE A 130 -2.15 3.61 12.29
CA ILE A 130 -1.75 2.20 12.13
C ILE A 130 -0.27 2.17 11.73
N VAL A 131 0.46 1.19 12.27
CA VAL A 131 1.83 0.89 11.82
C VAL A 131 1.85 -0.43 11.04
N PHE A 132 2.35 -0.38 9.81
CA PHE A 132 2.55 -1.52 8.93
C PHE A 132 4.03 -1.90 8.90
N TYR A 133 4.31 -3.18 9.16
CA TYR A 133 5.64 -3.77 9.01
C TYR A 133 5.61 -4.78 7.87
N CYS A 134 6.33 -4.51 6.79
CA CYS A 134 6.46 -5.37 5.61
C CYS A 134 7.87 -5.98 5.54
N ALA A 135 7.96 -7.30 5.35
CA ALA A 135 9.19 -8.09 5.24
C ALA A 135 8.92 -9.40 4.47
#